data_AF-Q5DFX1-F1
#
_entry.id   AF-Q5DFX1-F1
#
_cell.length_a   1.000
_cell.length_b   1.000
_cell.length_c   1.000
_cell.angle_alpha   90.00
_cell.angle_beta   90.00
_cell.angle_gamma   90.00
#
_symmetry.space_group_name_H-M   'P 1'
#
loop_
_entity.id
_entity.type
_entity.pdbx_description
1 polymer ?
#
loop_
_entity_poly.entity_id
_entity_poly.type
_entity_poly.pdbx_seq_one_letter_code
_entity_poly.pdbx_strand_id
1 'polypeptide(L)'
;MLILSGEYQEAEGVLLHNHLYFRAIMLNLHAFKWNRALELANKHDLAIDIVLSMRHIYLQQMNRAEELGSFNSQPKQILLDAIKLKERIDEEYLNEQKQIQQLSNSDKP
;
A
#
# COMPACT_ATOMS: atom_id res chain seq x y z
N MET A 1 -9.48 -24.47 6.04
CA MET A 1 -8.81 -23.88 4.86
C MET A 1 -7.96 -22.71 5.39
N LEU A 2 -6.68 -22.97 5.72
CA LEU A 2 -5.78 -22.06 6.48
C LEU A 2 -4.44 -21.81 5.76
N ILE A 3 -4.21 -22.49 4.63
CA ILE A 3 -2.92 -22.51 3.92
C ILE A 3 -2.62 -21.16 3.25
N LEU A 4 -3.65 -20.49 2.70
CA LEU A 4 -3.48 -19.18 2.06
C LEU A 4 -3.07 -18.05 3.02
N SER A 5 -3.39 -18.16 4.32
CA SER A 5 -2.97 -17.13 5.29
C SER A 5 -1.50 -17.26 5.71
N GLY A 6 -0.89 -18.44 5.66
CA GLY A 6 0.53 -18.59 6.01
C GLY A 6 1.42 -17.91 4.97
N GLU A 7 1.19 -18.25 3.70
CA GLU A 7 1.95 -17.75 2.55
C GLU A 7 1.87 -16.22 2.43
N TYR A 8 0.72 -15.64 2.79
CA TYR A 8 0.53 -14.20 2.72
C TYR A 8 1.35 -13.44 3.76
N GLN A 9 1.35 -13.91 5.02
CA GLN A 9 2.12 -13.27 6.08
C GLN A 9 3.62 -13.43 5.84
N GLU A 10 4.04 -14.58 5.30
CA GLU A 10 5.42 -14.79 4.86
C GLU A 10 5.80 -13.85 3.71
N ALA A 11 4.93 -13.70 2.70
CA ALA A 11 5.17 -12.78 1.59
C ALA A 11 5.30 -11.32 2.06
N GLU A 12 4.41 -10.85 2.94
CA GLU A 12 4.53 -9.53 3.57
C GLU A 12 5.87 -9.43 4.33
N GLY A 13 6.22 -10.44 5.14
CA GLY A 13 7.46 -10.47 5.90
C GLY A 13 8.72 -10.38 5.03
N VAL A 14 8.76 -11.11 3.91
CA VAL A 14 9.85 -11.06 2.93
C VAL A 14 9.97 -9.67 2.32
N LEU A 15 8.85 -9.05 1.92
CA LEU A 15 8.86 -7.69 1.37
C LEU A 15 9.40 -6.68 2.38
N LEU A 16 8.90 -6.73 3.62
CA LEU A 16 9.33 -5.82 4.69
C LEU A 16 10.80 -5.99 5.05
N HIS A 17 11.30 -7.24 5.11
CA HIS A 17 12.72 -7.52 5.39
C HIS A 17 13.65 -6.93 4.32
N ASN A 18 13.20 -6.91 3.07
CA ASN A 18 13.95 -6.36 1.94
C ASN A 18 13.66 -4.87 1.69
N HIS A 19 13.03 -4.17 2.65
CA HIS A 19 12.69 -2.75 2.55
C HIS A 19 11.74 -2.42 1.37
N LEU A 20 10.97 -3.40 0.91
CA LEU A 20 9.97 -3.27 -0.16
C LEU A 20 8.61 -2.83 0.42
N TYR A 21 8.60 -1.66 1.06
CA TYR A 21 7.45 -1.18 1.82
C TYR A 21 6.24 -0.88 0.94
N PHE A 22 6.44 -0.29 -0.24
CA PHE A 22 5.33 0.04 -1.14
C PHE A 22 4.68 -1.24 -1.67
N ARG A 23 5.48 -2.24 -2.06
CA ARG A 23 4.96 -3.56 -2.45
C ARG A 23 4.21 -4.24 -1.30
N ALA A 24 4.68 -4.13 -0.06
CA ALA A 24 3.98 -4.69 1.10
C ALA A 24 2.62 -4.01 1.33
N ILE A 25 2.53 -2.70 1.14
CA ILE A 25 1.26 -1.95 1.19
C ILE A 25 0.33 -2.42 0.07
N MET A 26 0.80 -2.48 -1.19
CA MET A 26 0.00 -2.91 -2.34
C MET A 26 -0.47 -4.36 -2.21
N LEU A 27 0.36 -5.26 -1.67
CA LEU A 27 -0.03 -6.63 -1.35
C LEU A 27 -1.25 -6.66 -0.42
N ASN A 28 -1.30 -5.77 0.59
CA ASN A 28 -2.43 -5.63 1.53
C ASN A 28 -3.66 -5.00 0.89
N LEU A 29 -3.49 -4.03 0.00
CA LEU A 29 -4.60 -3.45 -0.76
C LEU A 29 -5.26 -4.49 -1.68
N HIS A 30 -4.46 -5.28 -2.42
CA HIS A 30 -4.97 -6.33 -3.29
C HIS A 30 -5.64 -7.49 -2.54
N ALA A 31 -5.26 -7.73 -1.29
CA ALA A 31 -5.90 -8.71 -0.41
C ALA A 31 -7.07 -8.14 0.40
N PHE A 32 -7.51 -6.91 0.13
CA PHE A 32 -8.57 -6.21 0.88
C PHE A 32 -8.28 -6.07 2.39
N LYS A 33 -7.02 -6.16 2.80
CA LYS A 33 -6.54 -5.96 4.18
C LYS A 33 -6.34 -4.46 4.46
N TRP A 34 -7.42 -3.69 4.36
CA TRP A 34 -7.41 -2.23 4.40
C TRP A 34 -6.71 -1.63 5.63
N ASN A 35 -7.04 -2.12 6.83
CA ASN A 35 -6.43 -1.64 8.07
C ASN A 35 -4.92 -1.90 8.11
N ARG A 36 -4.48 -3.06 7.62
CA ARG A 36 -3.07 -3.42 7.58
C ARG A 36 -2.30 -2.58 6.57
N ALA A 37 -2.88 -2.35 5.38
CA ALA A 37 -2.30 -1.44 4.39
C ALA A 37 -2.13 -0.02 4.96
N LEU A 38 -3.16 0.50 5.64
CA LEU A 38 -3.10 1.83 6.25
C LEU A 38 -2.12 1.90 7.42
N GLU A 39 -2.00 0.84 8.23
CA GLU A 39 -0.99 0.73 9.29
C GLU A 39 0.42 0.82 8.71
N LEU A 40 0.73 0.03 7.67
CA LEU A 40 2.04 0.06 7.01
C LEU A 40 2.32 1.41 6.36
N ALA A 41 1.32 2.00 5.70
CA ALA A 41 1.44 3.32 5.07
C ALA A 41 1.77 4.41 6.10
N ASN A 42 1.07 4.45 7.23
CA ASN A 42 1.36 5.40 8.30
C ASN A 42 2.72 5.14 8.95
N LYS A 43 3.09 3.87 9.14
CA LYS A 43 4.37 3.50 9.78
C LYS A 43 5.58 3.96 8.97
N HIS A 44 5.48 3.92 7.64
CA HIS A 44 6.56 4.27 6.73
C HIS A 44 6.39 5.64 6.06
N ASP A 45 5.35 6.39 6.45
CA ASP A 45 4.95 7.67 5.84
C ASP A 45 4.91 7.60 4.30
N LEU A 46 4.25 6.55 3.80
CA LEU A 46 4.31 6.16 2.39
C LEU A 46 2.93 5.77 1.87
N ALA A 47 2.56 6.25 0.69
CA ALA A 47 1.36 5.82 -0.05
C ALA A 47 0.03 5.92 0.73
N ILE A 48 -0.07 6.81 1.72
CA ILE A 48 -1.30 7.05 2.50
C ILE A 48 -2.41 7.53 1.56
N ASP A 49 -2.08 8.45 0.65
CA ASP A 49 -2.93 8.94 -0.43
C ASP A 49 -3.48 7.79 -1.28
N ILE A 50 -2.62 6.86 -1.71
CA ILE A 50 -3.00 5.69 -2.51
C ILE A 50 -3.97 4.79 -1.74
N VAL A 51 -3.65 4.46 -0.48
CA VAL A 51 -4.49 3.59 0.37
C VAL A 51 -5.90 4.17 0.54
N LEU A 52 -5.99 5.45 0.89
CA LEU A 52 -7.26 6.14 1.09
C LEU A 52 -8.07 6.22 -0.21
N SER A 53 -7.41 6.52 -1.32
CA SER A 53 -8.04 6.64 -2.64
C SER A 53 -8.56 5.30 -3.15
N MET A 54 -7.77 4.22 -3.04
CA MET A 54 -8.19 2.87 -3.42
C MET A 54 -9.41 2.42 -2.61
N ARG A 55 -9.40 2.67 -1.29
CA ARG A 55 -10.54 2.35 -0.43
C ARG A 55 -11.79 3.13 -0.81
N HIS A 56 -11.64 4.44 -1.07
CA HIS A 56 -12.73 5.31 -1.45
C HIS A 56 -13.38 4.86 -2.77
N ILE A 57 -12.57 4.63 -3.80
CA ILE A 57 -13.03 4.17 -5.12
C ILE A 57 -13.73 2.81 -5.00
N TYR A 58 -13.16 1.88 -4.24
CA TYR A 58 -13.76 0.57 -3.99
C TYR A 58 -15.16 0.69 -3.37
N LEU A 59 -15.32 1.53 -2.34
CA LEU A 59 -16.61 1.75 -1.70
C LEU A 59 -17.62 2.44 -2.62
N GLN A 60 -17.18 3.41 -3.42
CA GLN A 60 -18.03 4.07 -4.42
C GLN A 60 -18.56 3.07 -5.45
N GLN A 61 -17.69 2.18 -5.96
CA GLN A 61 -18.09 1.13 -6.91
C GLN A 61 -19.10 0.15 -6.31
N MET A 62 -19.02 -0.10 -5.00
CA MET A 62 -19.94 -0.97 -4.27
C MET A 62 -21.19 -0.23 -3.75
N ASN A 63 -21.31 1.08 -3.99
CA ASN A 63 -22.34 1.96 -3.44
C ASN A 63 -22.49 1.83 -1.91
N ARG A 64 -21.35 1.76 -1.20
CA ARG A 64 -21.27 1.65 0.27
C ARG A 64 -20.63 2.88 0.89
N ALA A 65 -21.01 3.17 2.14
CA ALA A 65 -20.36 4.18 2.96
C ALA A 65 -19.10 3.62 3.65
N GLU A 66 -18.23 4.50 4.12
CA GLU A 66 -17.10 4.10 4.95
C GLU A 66 -17.55 3.75 6.37
N GLU A 67 -17.14 2.58 6.84
CA GLU A 67 -17.49 2.01 8.15
C GLU A 67 -16.26 1.81 9.03
N LEU A 68 -15.05 1.81 8.43
CA LEU A 68 -13.81 1.64 9.16
C LEU A 68 -13.43 2.96 9.86
N GLY A 69 -13.42 2.95 11.19
CA GLY A 69 -13.07 4.12 12.01
C GLY A 69 -11.70 4.71 11.66
N SER A 70 -10.72 3.84 11.34
CA SER A 70 -9.37 4.20 10.90
C SER A 70 -9.35 5.06 9.63
N PHE A 71 -10.33 4.93 8.74
CA PHE A 71 -10.47 5.70 7.51
C PHE A 71 -11.34 6.94 7.71
N ASN A 72 -12.34 6.89 8.60
CA ASN A 72 -13.20 8.03 8.90
C ASN A 72 -12.46 9.21 9.54
N SER A 73 -11.38 8.94 10.28
CA SER A 73 -10.54 9.98 10.88
C SER A 73 -9.56 10.63 9.91
N GLN A 74 -9.45 10.14 8.68
CA GLN A 74 -8.45 10.59 7.72
C GLN A 74 -8.95 11.78 6.89
N PRO A 75 -8.08 12.74 6.54
CA PRO A 75 -8.46 13.90 5.75
C PRO A 75 -8.83 13.50 4.32
N LYS A 76 -10.02 13.88 3.88
CA LYS A 76 -10.52 13.60 2.52
C LYS A 76 -9.83 14.40 1.42
N GLN A 77 -9.05 15.42 1.77
CA GLN A 77 -8.33 16.26 0.80
C GLN A 77 -7.24 15.49 0.04
N ILE A 78 -6.81 14.35 0.55
CA ILE A 78 -5.74 13.52 -0.02
C ILE A 78 -6.28 12.49 -1.04
N LEU A 79 -7.59 12.48 -1.30
CA LEU A 79 -8.19 11.53 -2.23
C LEU A 79 -7.85 11.89 -3.68
N LEU A 80 -7.27 10.91 -4.39
CA LEU A 80 -6.93 10.95 -5.81
C LEU A 80 -8.07 10.37 -6.64
N ASP A 81 -8.27 10.94 -7.83
CA ASP A 81 -9.11 10.32 -8.85
C ASP A 81 -8.42 9.09 -9.47
N ALA A 82 -9.15 8.27 -10.23
CA ALA A 82 -8.63 7.01 -10.75
C ALA A 82 -7.40 7.18 -11.66
N ILE A 83 -7.30 8.31 -12.38
CA ILE A 83 -6.19 8.59 -13.30
C ILE A 83 -4.94 8.93 -12.48
N LYS A 84 -5.03 9.91 -11.59
CA LYS A 84 -3.91 10.31 -10.73
C LYS A 84 -3.47 9.21 -9.79
N LEU A 85 -4.41 8.39 -9.30
CA LEU A 85 -4.11 7.24 -8.47
C LEU A 85 -3.21 6.25 -9.22
N LYS A 86 -3.53 5.96 -10.48
CA LYS A 86 -2.70 5.07 -11.30
C LYS A 86 -1.30 5.65 -11.52
N GLU A 87 -1.20 6.92 -11.90
CA GLU A 87 0.08 7.60 -12.09
C GLU A 87 0.92 7.58 -10.82
N ARG A 88 0.30 7.84 -9.67
CA ARG A 88 0.95 7.83 -8.35
C ARG A 88 1.46 6.43 -7.97
N ILE A 89 0.67 5.38 -8.25
CA ILE A 89 1.10 3.99 -8.02
C ILE A 89 2.32 3.64 -8.89
N ASP A 90 2.28 4.01 -10.17
CA ASP A 90 3.38 3.75 -11.10
C ASP A 90 4.66 4.48 -10.66
N GLU A 91 4.53 5.73 -10.21
CA GLU A 91 5.63 6.53 -9.65
C GLU A 91 6.27 5.86 -8.42
N GLU A 92 5.45 5.43 -7.45
CA GLU A 92 5.95 4.78 -6.23
C GLU A 92 6.65 3.45 -6.52
N TYR A 93 6.17 2.66 -7.48
CA TYR A 93 6.90 1.47 -7.93
C TYR A 93 8.26 1.80 -8.53
N LEU A 94 8.37 2.89 -9.29
CA LEU A 94 9.65 3.33 -9.85
C LEU A 94 10.60 3.86 -8.76
N ASN A 95 10.07 4.59 -7.79
CA ASN A 95 10.84 5.13 -6.67
C ASN A 95 11.41 4.01 -5.80
N GLU A 96 10.59 3.04 -5.41
CA GLU A 96 11.03 1.87 -4.65
C GLU A 96 12.10 1.08 -5.42
N GLN A 97 11.92 0.88 -6.73
CA GLN A 97 12.93 0.23 -7.58
C GLN A 97 14.27 0.96 -7.60
N LYS A 98 14.26 2.30 -7.72
CA LYS A 98 15.47 3.11 -7.70
C LYS A 98 16.19 3.02 -6.35
N GLN A 99 15.44 3.04 -5.24
CA GLN A 99 16.01 2.91 -3.90
C GLN A 99 16.75 1.57 -3.73
N ILE A 100 16.15 0.46 -4.17
CA ILE A 100 16.80 -0.87 -4.13
C ILE A 100 18.08 -0.89 -4.98
N GLN A 101 18.05 -0.31 -6.17
CA GLN A 101 19.22 -0.27 -7.05
C GLN A 101 20.37 0.53 -6.44
N GLN A 102 20.06 1.62 -5.74
CA GLN A 102 21.06 2.41 -5.01
C GLN A 102 21.68 1.60 -3.86
N LEU A 103 20.85 0.91 -3.07
CA LEU A 103 21.30 0.01 -1.99
C LEU A 103 22.21 -1.11 -2.51
N SER A 104 21.85 -1.72 -3.64
CA SER A 104 22.66 -2.79 -4.26
C SER A 104 24.01 -2.29 -4.79
N ASN A 105 24.12 -1.02 -5.17
CA ASN A 105 25.36 -0.46 -5.70
C ASN A 105 26.29 0.07 -4.60
N SER A 106 25.78 0.39 -3.40
CA SER A 106 26.61 0.76 -2.25
C SER A 106 27.34 -0.42 -1.60
N ASP A 107 26.89 -1.66 -1.86
CA ASP A 107 27.50 -2.89 -1.33
C ASP A 107 28.56 -3.51 -2.26
N LYS A 108 28.89 -2.85 -3.39
CA LYS A 108 29.98 -3.29 -4.28
C LYS A 108 31.33 -2.74 -3.79
N PRO A 109 32.35 -3.60 -3.61
CA PRO A 109 33.69 -3.19 -3.17
C PRO A 109 34.42 -2.31 -4.19
#